data_AF-A0A6A6WIA2-F1
#
_entry.id   AF-A0A6A6WIA2-F1
#
_cell.length_a   1.000
_cell.length_b   1.000
_cell.length_c   1.000
_cell.angle_alpha   90.00
_cell.angle_beta   90.00
_cell.angle_gamma   90.00
#
_symmetry.space_group_name_H-M   'P 1'
#
loop_
_entity.id
_entity.type
_entity.pdbx_description
1 polymer ?
#
loop_
_entity_poly.entity_id
_entity_poly.type
_entity_poly.pdbx_seq_one_letter_code
_entity_poly.pdbx_strand_id
1 'polypeptide(L)'
;MFGLFTTIALVCSGLATAHKPVYGEEEPGLIDKWGTDWGFSGISTFAHLPHVKCLTHPETVFDIAILGAPFDTAVSYRPGARFGPKAIRAASGRQTSFRGFNARAGLNPYRSWATMMDCGDIPITPFDNVLALRQMSEAFEEMTLRKPAVDPAFASPYQQKSKILTLGGDHSIALPALRALTKTYGQPVAVVHFDAHLDTWDPIKYPSSWIDATDETTQSFFNHGSMFWMAAKEGLIANASSVHAGLRTRLSGDDYMDYEEDTAQGWVQISTDDVDEIGVKGIIDKIMNRVGTEMPVYLSIDIDVIDPGLAPGTGTPEPGGWTTRELIRILRGIEGLNVVGADIVEVSPGYDGSDESTALAAAQVGFEVLTSMVRRGLIDQAKVRKSSSVVTKDEL
;
A
#
# COMPACT_ATOMS: atom_id res chain seq x y z
N MET A 1 -58.92 35.33 49.75
CA MET A 1 -58.94 36.01 48.43
C MET A 1 -57.61 35.71 47.77
N PHE A 2 -57.46 34.99 46.67
CA PHE A 2 -58.27 34.48 45.55
C PHE A 2 -57.78 33.03 45.29
N GLY A 3 -58.49 32.04 44.76
CA GLY A 3 -59.36 31.99 43.58
C GLY A 3 -59.26 30.55 43.00
N LEU A 4 -60.43 30.01 42.66
CA LEU A 4 -60.83 28.73 42.01
C LEU A 4 -59.80 28.05 41.05
N PHE A 5 -59.81 26.73 40.82
CA PHE A 5 -60.82 26.05 40.01
C PHE A 5 -60.91 24.51 40.17
N THR A 6 -62.10 24.04 39.77
CA THR A 6 -62.86 22.82 40.03
C THR A 6 -62.37 21.54 39.34
N THR A 7 -62.50 20.42 40.05
CA THR A 7 -62.30 19.03 39.60
C THR A 7 -63.55 18.49 38.88
N ILE A 8 -63.38 17.80 37.74
CA ILE A 8 -64.37 16.87 37.20
C ILE A 8 -63.74 15.48 37.18
N ALA A 9 -64.30 14.57 37.96
CA ALA A 9 -64.00 13.15 37.93
C ALA A 9 -64.88 12.46 36.88
N LEU A 10 -64.29 11.62 36.04
CA LEU A 10 -65.03 10.65 35.24
C LEU A 10 -64.42 9.26 35.45
N VAL A 11 -65.23 8.35 35.96
CA VAL A 11 -64.92 6.93 36.15
C VAL A 11 -65.01 6.24 34.80
N CYS A 12 -63.99 5.46 34.42
CA CYS A 12 -64.12 4.47 33.35
C CYS A 12 -63.37 3.18 33.72
N SER A 13 -64.16 2.18 34.10
CA SER A 13 -64.03 0.74 33.80
C SER A 13 -62.63 0.19 33.50
N GLY A 14 -62.07 -0.54 34.46
CA GLY A 14 -60.93 -1.44 34.24
C GLY A 14 -61.34 -2.66 33.40
N LEU A 15 -60.71 -2.80 32.24
CA LEU A 15 -60.62 -4.05 31.49
C LEU A 15 -59.15 -4.26 31.16
N ALA A 16 -58.63 -5.39 31.64
CA ALA A 16 -57.26 -5.81 31.46
C ALA A 16 -56.90 -5.96 29.97
N THR A 17 -55.98 -5.14 29.49
CA THR A 17 -55.15 -5.49 28.34
C THR A 17 -53.81 -5.98 28.87
N ALA A 18 -53.66 -7.29 28.95
CA ALA A 18 -52.36 -7.93 29.08
C ALA A 18 -51.45 -7.39 27.97
N HIS A 19 -50.46 -6.58 28.33
CA HIS A 19 -49.33 -6.33 27.46
C HIS A 19 -48.62 -7.67 27.27
N LYS A 20 -48.82 -8.30 26.11
CA LYS A 20 -47.92 -9.36 25.66
C LYS A 20 -46.53 -8.72 25.56
N PRO A 21 -45.48 -9.28 26.18
CA PRO A 21 -44.13 -8.84 25.87
C PRO A 21 -43.89 -9.17 24.40
N VAL A 22 -43.68 -8.14 23.59
CA VAL A 22 -43.07 -8.28 22.27
C VAL A 22 -41.57 -8.42 22.52
N TYR A 23 -41.14 -9.61 22.93
CA TYR A 23 -39.73 -9.95 23.00
C TYR A 23 -39.56 -11.39 22.55
N GLY A 24 -39.61 -11.56 21.23
CA GLY A 24 -38.79 -12.56 20.57
C GLY A 24 -37.47 -11.90 20.21
N GLU A 25 -36.68 -11.49 21.20
CA GLU A 25 -35.26 -11.19 20.98
C GLU A 25 -34.54 -12.51 21.19
N GLU A 26 -34.13 -13.16 20.09
CA GLU A 26 -33.14 -14.22 20.18
C GLU A 26 -31.92 -13.64 20.91
N GLU A 27 -31.40 -14.38 21.89
CA GLU A 27 -30.18 -13.95 22.57
C GLU A 27 -29.08 -13.73 21.53
N PRO A 28 -28.42 -12.55 21.51
CA PRO A 28 -27.39 -12.28 20.53
C PRO A 28 -26.33 -13.37 20.58
N GLY A 29 -25.93 -13.85 19.40
CA GLY A 29 -24.94 -14.91 19.26
C GLY A 29 -23.60 -14.50 19.88
N LEU A 30 -22.73 -15.47 20.14
CA LEU A 30 -21.39 -15.17 20.68
C LEU A 30 -20.61 -14.17 19.80
N ILE A 31 -20.83 -14.20 18.49
CA ILE A 31 -20.21 -13.26 17.55
C ILE A 31 -20.73 -11.83 17.71
N ASP A 32 -22.03 -11.64 17.99
CA ASP A 32 -22.62 -10.32 18.19
C ASP A 32 -22.14 -9.71 19.51
N LYS A 33 -21.91 -10.55 20.53
CA LYS A 33 -21.43 -10.14 21.85
C LYS A 33 -19.93 -9.83 21.88
N TRP A 34 -19.10 -10.65 21.20
CA TRP A 34 -17.65 -10.65 21.37
C TRP A 34 -16.84 -10.46 20.07
N GLY A 35 -17.49 -10.42 18.91
CA GLY A 35 -16.82 -10.35 17.61
C GLY A 35 -16.40 -8.95 17.17
N THR A 36 -16.69 -7.91 17.96
CA THR A 36 -16.31 -6.52 17.65
C THR A 36 -15.19 -6.05 18.56
N ASP A 37 -14.04 -5.74 17.97
CA ASP A 37 -12.92 -5.14 18.65
C ASP A 37 -12.97 -3.60 18.63
N TRP A 38 -12.42 -3.00 19.68
CA TRP A 38 -12.04 -1.59 19.67
C TRP A 38 -10.75 -1.44 18.87
N GLY A 39 -10.45 -0.22 18.42
CA GLY A 39 -9.21 0.03 17.66
C GLY A 39 -7.91 -0.25 18.43
N PHE A 40 -7.99 -0.46 19.74
CA PHE A 40 -6.89 -0.82 20.64
C PHE A 40 -6.97 -2.27 21.17
N SER A 41 -7.96 -3.07 20.76
CA SER A 41 -8.11 -4.48 21.15
C SER A 41 -7.97 -5.41 19.94
N GLY A 42 -8.05 -6.72 20.18
CA GLY A 42 -7.94 -7.72 19.13
C GLY A 42 -6.50 -8.06 18.74
N ILE A 43 -6.36 -8.94 17.76
CA ILE A 43 -5.07 -9.25 17.14
C ILE A 43 -4.70 -8.08 16.22
N SER A 44 -3.50 -7.53 16.39
CA SER A 44 -3.03 -6.35 15.64
C SER A 44 -2.66 -6.68 14.19
N THR A 45 -3.66 -7.02 13.38
CA THR A 45 -3.57 -7.14 11.91
C THR A 45 -3.79 -5.78 11.26
N PHE A 46 -3.41 -5.64 9.99
CA PHE A 46 -3.68 -4.39 9.26
C PHE A 46 -5.19 -4.13 9.18
N ALA A 47 -5.63 -3.00 9.68
CA ALA A 47 -7.02 -2.54 9.71
C ALA A 47 -8.04 -3.57 10.27
N HIS A 48 -7.61 -4.43 11.20
CA HIS A 48 -8.42 -5.54 11.74
C HIS A 48 -8.93 -6.50 10.66
N LEU A 49 -8.19 -6.61 9.54
CA LEU A 49 -8.51 -7.58 8.50
C LEU A 49 -8.36 -9.01 9.02
N PRO A 50 -9.11 -9.98 8.45
CA PRO A 50 -8.90 -11.40 8.70
C PRO A 50 -7.43 -11.76 8.47
N HIS A 51 -6.91 -12.68 9.28
CA HIS A 51 -5.52 -13.11 9.19
C HIS A 51 -5.39 -14.61 8.94
N VAL A 52 -4.52 -14.94 7.99
CA VAL A 52 -4.05 -16.30 7.73
C VAL A 52 -2.57 -16.21 7.39
N LYS A 53 -1.76 -17.15 7.84
CA LYS A 53 -0.37 -17.27 7.36
C LYS A 53 -0.36 -17.85 5.94
N CYS A 54 -0.56 -17.00 4.94
CA CYS A 54 -0.85 -17.42 3.55
C CYS A 54 0.26 -18.28 2.93
N LEU A 55 1.54 -18.00 3.25
CA LEU A 55 2.67 -18.79 2.76
C LEU A 55 2.68 -20.26 3.22
N THR A 56 1.94 -20.60 4.29
CA THR A 56 1.78 -21.98 4.75
C THR A 56 0.37 -22.55 4.52
N HIS A 57 -0.53 -21.75 3.92
CA HIS A 57 -1.93 -22.10 3.65
C HIS A 57 -2.27 -21.74 2.20
N PRO A 58 -1.66 -22.46 1.22
CA PRO A 58 -1.73 -22.11 -0.20
C PRO A 58 -3.14 -22.12 -0.80
N GLU A 59 -4.10 -22.74 -0.12
CA GLU A 59 -5.54 -22.76 -0.43
C GLU A 59 -6.25 -21.43 -0.13
N THR A 60 -5.63 -20.54 0.64
CA THR A 60 -6.20 -19.24 0.99
C THR A 60 -6.33 -18.37 -0.25
N VAL A 61 -7.56 -17.97 -0.55
CA VAL A 61 -7.88 -17.06 -1.66
C VAL A 61 -8.00 -15.62 -1.15
N PHE A 62 -7.52 -14.67 -1.94
CA PHE A 62 -7.65 -13.24 -1.67
C PHE A 62 -7.54 -12.47 -2.98
N ASP A 63 -8.22 -11.34 -3.08
CA ASP A 63 -8.05 -10.40 -4.20
C ASP A 63 -6.88 -9.43 -3.91
N ILE A 64 -6.72 -9.05 -2.64
CA ILE A 64 -5.62 -8.19 -2.18
C ILE A 64 -5.06 -8.74 -0.87
N ALA A 65 -3.77 -9.08 -0.84
CA ALA A 65 -3.06 -9.48 0.37
C ALA A 65 -2.32 -8.29 0.98
N ILE A 66 -2.35 -8.21 2.31
CA ILE A 66 -1.39 -7.42 3.08
C ILE A 66 -0.26 -8.36 3.52
N LEU A 67 0.98 -8.06 3.16
CA LEU A 67 2.12 -8.93 3.43
C LEU A 67 3.26 -8.14 4.07
N GLY A 68 3.75 -8.55 5.23
CA GLY A 68 4.94 -7.92 5.81
C GLY A 68 6.24 -8.52 5.26
N ALA A 69 7.22 -7.67 4.98
CA ALA A 69 8.57 -8.06 4.59
C ALA A 69 9.60 -7.44 5.56
N PRO A 70 9.70 -7.94 6.82
CA PRO A 70 10.54 -7.37 7.86
C PRO A 70 12.04 -7.62 7.60
N PHE A 71 12.69 -6.73 6.84
CA PHE A 71 14.09 -6.83 6.43
C PHE A 71 14.75 -5.46 6.45
N ASP A 72 15.98 -5.32 6.96
CA ASP A 72 16.72 -4.04 6.92
C ASP A 72 18.24 -4.24 6.91
N THR A 73 18.72 -5.38 6.45
CA THR A 73 20.17 -5.68 6.42
C THR A 73 20.84 -5.18 5.14
N ALA A 74 20.10 -4.48 4.28
CA ALA A 74 20.56 -3.81 3.07
C ALA A 74 20.65 -2.28 3.22
N VAL A 75 20.42 -1.73 4.42
CA VAL A 75 20.52 -0.29 4.71
C VAL A 75 21.96 0.21 4.77
N SER A 76 22.15 1.48 4.39
CA SER A 76 23.45 2.17 4.40
C SER A 76 23.68 3.05 5.65
N TYR A 77 22.61 3.51 6.31
CA TYR A 77 22.70 4.42 7.46
C TYR A 77 22.07 3.85 8.73
N ARG A 78 20.81 4.17 9.04
CA ARG A 78 20.16 3.76 10.29
C ARG A 78 19.30 2.51 10.07
N PRO A 79 19.57 1.38 10.75
CA PRO A 79 18.68 0.22 10.72
C PRO A 79 17.45 0.42 11.60
N GLY A 80 16.45 -0.44 11.45
CA GLY A 80 15.23 -0.48 12.26
C GLY A 80 13.96 -0.78 11.46
N ALA A 81 14.02 -0.67 10.13
CA ALA A 81 12.88 -0.90 9.24
C ALA A 81 12.34 -2.34 9.31
N ARG A 82 13.12 -3.33 9.80
CA ARG A 82 12.61 -4.69 10.05
C ARG A 82 11.42 -4.74 11.02
N PHE A 83 11.21 -3.68 11.83
CA PHE A 83 10.07 -3.56 12.74
C PHE A 83 8.90 -2.75 12.15
N GLY A 84 9.08 -2.18 10.95
CA GLY A 84 8.08 -1.41 10.20
C GLY A 84 6.74 -2.14 10.03
N PRO A 85 6.70 -3.41 9.57
CA PRO A 85 5.43 -4.09 9.32
C PRO A 85 4.55 -4.19 10.56
N LYS A 86 5.16 -4.42 11.73
CA LYS A 86 4.46 -4.47 13.01
C LYS A 86 3.90 -3.10 13.40
N ALA A 87 4.69 -2.04 13.24
CA ALA A 87 4.26 -0.68 13.58
C ALA A 87 3.14 -0.18 12.66
N ILE A 88 3.23 -0.44 11.35
CA ILE A 88 2.17 -0.05 10.40
C ILE A 88 0.86 -0.76 10.73
N ARG A 89 0.89 -2.05 11.08
CA ARG A 89 -0.31 -2.77 11.54
C ARG A 89 -0.89 -2.14 12.80
N ALA A 90 -0.09 -1.87 13.81
CA ALA A 90 -0.56 -1.24 15.05
C ALA A 90 -1.18 0.15 14.78
N ALA A 91 -0.51 0.99 13.99
CA ALA A 91 -0.98 2.32 13.61
C ALA A 91 -2.28 2.29 12.79
N SER A 92 -2.52 1.21 12.04
CA SER A 92 -3.78 0.99 11.31
C SER A 92 -4.97 0.64 12.20
N GLY A 93 -4.81 0.46 13.52
CA GLY A 93 -5.86 -0.02 14.43
C GLY A 93 -7.13 0.84 14.48
N ARG A 94 -7.07 2.12 14.08
CA ARG A 94 -8.27 2.98 13.93
C ARG A 94 -9.04 2.76 12.62
N GLN A 95 -8.43 2.08 11.66
CA GLN A 95 -9.05 1.65 10.42
C GLN A 95 -9.72 0.30 10.69
N THR A 96 -11.03 0.21 10.41
CA THR A 96 -11.78 -1.05 10.52
C THR A 96 -12.78 -1.13 9.38
N SER A 97 -13.31 -2.32 9.08
CA SER A 97 -14.38 -2.44 8.08
C SER A 97 -15.61 -1.59 8.44
N PHE A 98 -15.87 -1.36 9.73
CA PHE A 98 -16.93 -0.48 10.21
C PHE A 98 -16.61 1.02 10.00
N ARG A 99 -15.35 1.44 10.19
CA ARG A 99 -14.89 2.83 10.01
C ARG A 99 -14.01 3.03 8.76
N GLY A 100 -14.27 2.25 7.71
CA GLY A 100 -13.47 2.26 6.48
C GLY A 100 -14.01 3.14 5.36
N PHE A 101 -15.12 3.83 5.54
CA PHE A 101 -15.72 4.60 4.44
C PHE A 101 -14.88 5.83 4.09
N ASN A 102 -14.28 5.82 2.90
CA ASN A 102 -13.57 6.95 2.32
C ASN A 102 -14.58 7.89 1.65
N ALA A 103 -14.97 8.96 2.34
CA ALA A 103 -16.00 9.89 1.86
C ALA A 103 -15.64 10.58 0.54
N ARG A 104 -14.34 10.82 0.28
CA ARG A 104 -13.88 11.39 -1.00
C ARG A 104 -14.01 10.37 -2.14
N ALA A 105 -13.68 9.10 -1.88
CA ALA A 105 -13.82 8.04 -2.87
C ALA A 105 -15.28 7.63 -3.10
N GLY A 106 -16.13 7.82 -2.09
CA GLY A 106 -17.51 7.32 -2.08
C GLY A 106 -17.60 5.81 -1.90
N LEU A 107 -16.59 5.17 -1.29
CA LEU A 107 -16.56 3.72 -1.07
C LEU A 107 -15.83 3.35 0.23
N ASN A 108 -16.12 2.16 0.74
CA ASN A 108 -15.37 1.52 1.81
C ASN A 108 -14.55 0.37 1.19
N PRO A 109 -13.21 0.45 1.14
CA PRO A 109 -12.39 -0.54 0.45
C PRO A 109 -12.46 -1.92 1.12
N TYR A 110 -12.63 -1.97 2.44
CA TYR A 110 -12.70 -3.21 3.23
C TYR A 110 -14.04 -3.94 3.13
N ARG A 111 -15.07 -3.32 2.54
CA ARG A 111 -16.41 -3.90 2.36
C ARG A 111 -16.86 -3.93 0.89
N SER A 112 -15.93 -3.64 -0.02
CA SER A 112 -16.23 -3.63 -1.45
C SER A 112 -16.09 -5.04 -2.06
N TRP A 113 -15.84 -5.12 -3.36
CA TRP A 113 -15.74 -6.39 -4.08
C TRP A 113 -14.54 -7.25 -3.69
N ALA A 114 -13.45 -6.64 -3.19
CA ALA A 114 -12.19 -7.31 -2.96
C ALA A 114 -12.16 -8.01 -1.60
N THR A 115 -11.85 -9.31 -1.61
CA THR A 115 -11.49 -10.06 -0.41
C THR A 115 -10.08 -9.67 0.00
N MET A 116 -9.96 -8.98 1.14
CA MET A 116 -8.68 -8.55 1.70
C MET A 116 -8.26 -9.47 2.84
N MET A 117 -6.98 -9.87 2.86
CA MET A 117 -6.43 -10.78 3.85
C MET A 117 -5.08 -10.25 4.37
N ASP A 118 -4.89 -10.17 5.69
CA ASP A 118 -3.55 -9.99 6.26
C ASP A 118 -2.84 -11.34 6.27
N CYS A 119 -1.87 -11.49 5.38
CA CYS A 119 -1.16 -12.72 5.12
C CYS A 119 0.02 -13.00 6.07
N GLY A 120 0.20 -12.15 7.10
CA GLY A 120 1.33 -12.22 8.00
C GLY A 120 2.61 -11.72 7.34
N ASP A 121 3.74 -12.31 7.74
CA ASP A 121 5.07 -11.85 7.32
C ASP A 121 5.85 -12.96 6.61
N ILE A 122 6.72 -12.55 5.69
CA ILE A 122 7.77 -13.40 5.14
C ILE A 122 8.80 -13.66 6.27
N PRO A 123 9.18 -14.92 6.55
CA PRO A 123 10.18 -15.23 7.60
C PRO A 123 11.61 -15.01 7.08
N ILE A 124 11.96 -13.76 6.79
CA ILE A 124 13.22 -13.36 6.17
C ILE A 124 14.36 -13.50 7.18
N THR A 125 15.48 -14.12 6.77
CA THR A 125 16.68 -14.24 7.60
C THR A 125 17.35 -12.87 7.78
N PRO A 126 17.75 -12.50 9.02
CA PRO A 126 18.49 -11.27 9.27
C PRO A 126 20.02 -11.45 9.18
N PHE A 127 20.50 -12.61 8.72
CA PHE A 127 21.92 -12.99 8.84
C PHE A 127 22.65 -13.12 7.51
N ASP A 128 21.93 -13.29 6.40
CA ASP A 128 22.50 -13.55 5.09
C ASP A 128 21.62 -12.92 4.01
N ASN A 129 22.10 -11.85 3.38
CA ASN A 129 21.34 -11.12 2.38
C ASN A 129 21.07 -11.96 1.12
N VAL A 130 21.91 -12.93 0.77
CA VAL A 130 21.66 -13.82 -0.39
C VAL A 130 20.48 -14.74 -0.09
N LEU A 131 20.49 -15.36 1.09
CA LEU A 131 19.38 -16.19 1.53
C LEU A 131 18.11 -15.36 1.72
N ALA A 132 18.21 -14.15 2.29
CA ALA A 132 17.08 -13.24 2.46
C ALA A 132 16.43 -12.87 1.12
N LEU A 133 17.24 -12.46 0.12
CA LEU A 133 16.75 -12.13 -1.22
C LEU A 133 16.06 -13.34 -1.88
N ARG A 134 16.60 -14.55 -1.69
CA ARG A 134 15.98 -15.78 -2.16
C ARG A 134 14.63 -16.04 -1.48
N GLN A 135 14.56 -15.95 -0.15
CA GLN A 135 13.31 -16.14 0.60
C GLN A 135 12.24 -15.14 0.17
N MET A 136 12.60 -13.87 0.00
CA MET A 136 11.69 -12.85 -0.51
C MET A 136 11.23 -13.16 -1.94
N SER A 137 12.14 -13.53 -2.83
CA SER A 137 11.81 -13.86 -4.22
C SER A 137 10.82 -15.03 -4.33
N GLU A 138 11.07 -16.13 -3.60
CA GLU A 138 10.17 -17.29 -3.58
C GLU A 138 8.81 -16.92 -2.95
N ALA A 139 8.80 -16.15 -1.87
CA ALA A 139 7.56 -15.73 -1.22
C ALA A 139 6.69 -14.81 -2.10
N PHE A 140 7.29 -13.80 -2.75
CA PHE A 140 6.55 -12.92 -3.65
C PHE A 140 6.01 -13.68 -4.87
N GLU A 141 6.79 -14.61 -5.43
CA GLU A 141 6.32 -15.46 -6.52
C GLU A 141 5.10 -16.31 -6.09
N GLU A 142 5.21 -17.01 -4.96
CA GLU A 142 4.12 -17.80 -4.39
C GLU A 142 2.83 -16.99 -4.14
N MET A 143 2.98 -15.74 -3.71
CA MET A 143 1.85 -14.86 -3.38
C MET A 143 1.21 -14.23 -4.63
N THR A 144 2.00 -13.80 -5.61
CA THR A 144 1.51 -13.15 -6.83
C THR A 144 0.82 -14.12 -7.80
N LEU A 145 1.16 -15.41 -7.72
CA LEU A 145 0.53 -16.48 -8.52
C LEU A 145 -0.76 -17.04 -7.88
N ARG A 146 -1.18 -16.55 -6.71
CA ARG A 146 -2.43 -16.98 -6.05
C ARG A 146 -3.64 -16.66 -6.93
N LYS A 147 -4.64 -17.54 -6.89
CA LYS A 147 -5.92 -17.29 -7.54
C LYS A 147 -6.68 -16.23 -6.75
N PRO A 148 -7.25 -15.21 -7.42
CA PRO A 148 -8.08 -14.23 -6.75
C PRO A 148 -9.37 -14.88 -6.22
N ALA A 149 -10.00 -14.24 -5.23
CA ALA A 149 -11.22 -14.73 -4.62
C ALA A 149 -12.47 -14.40 -5.46
N VAL A 150 -12.40 -13.35 -6.28
CA VAL A 150 -13.48 -12.99 -7.20
C VAL A 150 -13.76 -14.14 -8.18
N ASP A 151 -15.05 -14.37 -8.45
CA ASP A 151 -15.47 -15.34 -9.45
C ASP A 151 -15.01 -14.87 -10.86
N PRO A 152 -14.23 -15.69 -11.59
CA PRO A 152 -13.77 -15.36 -12.94
C PRO A 152 -14.88 -14.99 -13.92
N ALA A 153 -16.10 -15.51 -13.75
CA ALA A 153 -17.25 -15.19 -14.60
C ALA A 153 -17.67 -13.72 -14.51
N PHE A 154 -17.33 -13.03 -13.42
CA PHE A 154 -17.71 -11.63 -13.16
C PHE A 154 -16.51 -10.69 -13.02
N ALA A 155 -15.30 -11.22 -13.16
CA ALA A 155 -14.04 -10.50 -12.97
C ALA A 155 -13.59 -9.80 -14.26
N SER A 156 -13.35 -8.49 -14.18
CA SER A 156 -12.59 -7.78 -15.21
C SER A 156 -11.13 -8.28 -15.27
N PRO A 157 -10.38 -8.03 -16.36
CA PRO A 157 -8.97 -8.43 -16.45
C PRO A 157 -8.12 -7.94 -15.26
N TYR A 158 -8.42 -6.77 -14.72
CA TYR A 158 -7.77 -6.24 -13.52
C TYR A 158 -7.99 -7.13 -12.29
N GLN A 159 -9.19 -7.68 -12.13
CA GLN A 159 -9.58 -8.47 -10.95
C GLN A 159 -9.18 -9.95 -11.05
N GLN A 160 -8.75 -10.42 -12.23
CA GLN A 160 -8.34 -11.81 -12.46
C GLN A 160 -6.94 -12.16 -11.91
N LYS A 161 -6.24 -11.20 -11.30
CA LYS A 161 -4.94 -11.42 -10.65
C LYS A 161 -4.99 -10.84 -9.25
N SER A 162 -4.48 -11.57 -8.25
CA SER A 162 -4.32 -11.03 -6.90
C SER A 162 -3.31 -9.88 -6.88
N LYS A 163 -3.49 -8.94 -5.95
CA LYS A 163 -2.55 -7.85 -5.70
C LYS A 163 -1.97 -8.00 -4.30
N ILE A 164 -0.82 -7.38 -4.08
CA ILE A 164 -0.14 -7.36 -2.78
C ILE A 164 0.11 -5.90 -2.41
N LEU A 165 -0.28 -5.52 -1.19
CA LEU A 165 0.24 -4.36 -0.49
C LEU A 165 1.25 -4.86 0.53
N THR A 166 2.52 -4.60 0.27
CA THR A 166 3.61 -5.00 1.15
C THR A 166 3.82 -3.94 2.23
N LEU A 167 3.87 -4.37 3.48
CA LEU A 167 4.36 -3.56 4.59
C LEU A 167 5.85 -3.86 4.69
N GLY A 168 6.68 -2.88 4.37
CA GLY A 168 8.08 -3.10 4.13
C GLY A 168 8.94 -3.12 5.38
N GLY A 169 10.17 -3.56 5.17
CA GLY A 169 11.33 -3.04 5.85
C GLY A 169 12.05 -2.07 4.89
N ASP A 170 13.35 -2.21 4.70
CA ASP A 170 14.12 -1.35 3.79
C ASP A 170 13.67 -1.48 2.33
N HIS A 171 14.04 -0.51 1.50
CA HIS A 171 13.55 -0.42 0.12
C HIS A 171 14.02 -1.57 -0.79
N SER A 172 15.03 -2.34 -0.37
CA SER A 172 15.58 -3.46 -1.17
C SER A 172 14.56 -4.56 -1.47
N ILE A 173 13.45 -4.64 -0.71
CA ILE A 173 12.36 -5.59 -0.93
C ILE A 173 11.63 -5.38 -2.26
N ALA A 174 11.77 -4.21 -2.89
CA ALA A 174 11.13 -3.90 -4.17
C ALA A 174 11.67 -4.80 -5.30
N LEU A 175 12.96 -5.14 -5.29
CA LEU A 175 13.57 -6.01 -6.32
C LEU A 175 12.90 -7.39 -6.42
N PRO A 176 12.79 -8.20 -5.35
CA PRO A 176 12.09 -9.49 -5.44
C PRO A 176 10.59 -9.34 -5.76
N ALA A 177 9.93 -8.26 -5.35
CA ALA A 177 8.55 -7.99 -5.73
C ALA A 177 8.40 -7.74 -7.25
N LEU A 178 9.29 -6.92 -7.84
CA LEU A 178 9.33 -6.65 -9.28
C LEU A 178 9.63 -7.90 -10.11
N ARG A 179 10.53 -8.78 -9.64
CA ARG A 179 10.80 -10.08 -10.28
C ARG A 179 9.53 -10.93 -10.36
N ALA A 180 8.81 -11.05 -9.23
CA ALA A 180 7.58 -11.83 -9.15
C ALA A 180 6.45 -11.23 -10.02
N LEU A 181 6.30 -9.90 -10.02
CA LEU A 181 5.30 -9.22 -10.85
C LEU A 181 5.60 -9.36 -12.34
N THR A 182 6.86 -9.18 -12.75
CA THR A 182 7.26 -9.34 -14.16
C THR A 182 6.93 -10.76 -14.66
N LYS A 183 7.19 -11.79 -13.83
CA LYS A 183 6.80 -13.18 -14.13
C LYS A 183 5.29 -13.35 -14.25
N THR A 184 4.53 -12.78 -13.30
CA THR A 184 3.06 -12.88 -13.24
C THR A 184 2.37 -12.14 -14.40
N TYR A 185 2.93 -11.03 -14.87
CA TYR A 185 2.37 -10.23 -15.95
C TYR A 185 2.97 -10.55 -17.32
N GLY A 186 4.08 -11.28 -17.39
CA GLY A 186 4.74 -11.66 -18.63
C GLY A 186 5.39 -10.49 -19.36
N GLN A 187 5.58 -9.36 -18.67
CA GLN A 187 6.16 -8.13 -19.20
C GLN A 187 6.74 -7.27 -18.06
N PRO A 188 7.70 -6.38 -18.35
CA PRO A 188 8.17 -5.39 -17.39
C PRO A 188 7.03 -4.51 -16.88
N VAL A 189 7.16 -4.01 -15.64
CA VAL A 189 6.15 -3.16 -14.99
C VAL A 189 6.64 -1.71 -14.89
N ALA A 190 5.72 -0.75 -15.02
CA ALA A 190 6.04 0.64 -14.73
C ALA A 190 6.16 0.82 -13.22
N VAL A 191 7.07 1.70 -12.77
CA VAL A 191 7.23 2.01 -11.34
C VAL A 191 6.89 3.47 -11.10
N VAL A 192 5.98 3.71 -10.16
CA VAL A 192 5.79 5.04 -9.57
C VAL A 192 6.40 4.99 -8.19
N HIS A 193 7.53 5.68 -8.07
CA HIS A 193 8.40 5.66 -6.91
C HIS A 193 8.28 6.99 -6.15
N PHE A 194 7.80 6.93 -4.91
CA PHE A 194 7.75 8.10 -4.02
C PHE A 194 8.88 7.99 -3.01
N ASP A 195 9.87 8.88 -3.10
CA ASP A 195 11.11 8.77 -2.32
C ASP A 195 11.87 10.11 -2.34
N ALA A 196 12.70 10.35 -1.33
CA ALA A 196 13.71 11.40 -1.37
C ALA A 196 14.92 11.07 -2.28
N HIS A 197 15.17 9.79 -2.54
CA HIS A 197 16.33 9.20 -3.19
C HIS A 197 15.99 8.57 -4.56
N LEU A 198 17.02 8.39 -5.38
CA LEU A 198 16.88 7.79 -6.71
C LEU A 198 16.80 6.26 -6.66
N ASP A 199 17.57 5.64 -5.78
CA ASP A 199 17.72 4.19 -5.61
C ASP A 199 18.09 3.40 -6.87
N THR A 200 18.65 4.10 -7.85
CA THR A 200 19.10 3.62 -9.16
C THR A 200 20.60 3.79 -9.36
N TRP A 201 21.35 4.02 -8.27
CA TRP A 201 22.80 4.12 -8.35
C TRP A 201 23.43 2.77 -8.68
N ASP A 202 24.42 2.83 -9.58
CA ASP A 202 25.34 1.71 -9.76
C ASP A 202 26.01 1.41 -8.40
N PRO A 203 25.95 0.16 -7.91
CA PRO A 203 26.56 -0.23 -6.65
C PRO A 203 28.03 0.17 -6.47
N ILE A 204 28.79 0.33 -7.56
CA ILE A 204 30.20 0.74 -7.49
C ILE A 204 30.38 2.20 -7.06
N LYS A 205 29.33 3.02 -7.13
CA LYS A 205 29.34 4.42 -6.67
C LYS A 205 29.31 4.53 -5.15
N TYR A 206 28.98 3.46 -4.43
CA TYR A 206 29.01 3.46 -2.97
C TYR A 206 30.44 3.39 -2.44
N PRO A 207 30.79 4.13 -1.37
CA PRO A 207 32.16 4.19 -0.86
C PRO A 207 32.68 2.83 -0.36
N SER A 208 33.52 2.15 -1.16
CA SER A 208 34.22 0.93 -0.72
C SER A 208 35.49 0.68 -1.54
N SER A 209 36.62 0.47 -0.86
CA SER A 209 37.87 0.01 -1.50
C SER A 209 37.89 -1.51 -1.75
N TRP A 210 36.85 -2.23 -1.33
CA TRP A 210 36.77 -3.70 -1.38
C TRP A 210 35.80 -4.20 -2.45
N ILE A 211 35.11 -3.29 -3.14
CA ILE A 211 34.23 -3.66 -4.25
C ILE A 211 35.09 -3.96 -5.49
N ASP A 212 34.89 -5.16 -6.06
CA ASP A 212 35.35 -5.48 -7.40
C ASP A 212 34.28 -5.06 -8.40
N ALA A 213 34.52 -3.96 -9.12
CA ALA A 213 33.60 -3.43 -10.12
C ALA A 213 33.40 -4.38 -11.32
N THR A 214 34.21 -5.43 -11.45
CA THR A 214 34.08 -6.43 -12.51
C THR A 214 33.28 -7.67 -12.09
N ASP A 215 33.02 -7.84 -10.79
CA ASP A 215 32.22 -8.93 -10.25
C ASP A 215 30.81 -8.44 -9.89
N GLU A 216 29.91 -8.48 -10.88
CA GLU A 216 28.49 -8.15 -10.71
C GLU A 216 27.75 -9.14 -9.76
N THR A 217 28.39 -10.24 -9.34
CA THR A 217 27.80 -11.19 -8.37
C THR A 217 28.10 -10.81 -6.92
N THR A 218 28.83 -9.72 -6.69
CA THR A 218 29.18 -9.21 -5.37
C THR A 218 27.92 -8.98 -4.53
N GLN A 219 27.81 -9.63 -3.37
CA GLN A 219 26.62 -9.54 -2.50
C GLN A 219 26.28 -8.11 -2.07
N SER A 220 27.28 -7.24 -1.87
CA SER A 220 27.07 -5.84 -1.46
C SER A 220 26.36 -5.00 -2.53
N PHE A 221 26.19 -5.52 -3.76
CA PHE A 221 25.42 -4.85 -4.79
C PHE A 221 23.93 -4.88 -4.50
N PHE A 222 23.46 -5.83 -3.68
CA PHE A 222 22.11 -5.82 -3.16
C PHE A 222 22.05 -4.96 -1.90
N ASN A 223 21.63 -3.70 -2.08
CA ASN A 223 21.39 -2.75 -1.02
C ASN A 223 20.14 -1.90 -1.34
N HIS A 224 19.67 -1.12 -0.37
CA HIS A 224 18.42 -0.36 -0.50
C HIS A 224 18.47 0.83 -1.46
N GLY A 225 19.66 1.23 -1.95
CA GLY A 225 19.78 2.33 -2.91
C GLY A 225 20.32 1.91 -4.29
N SER A 226 20.33 0.62 -4.59
CA SER A 226 20.74 0.05 -5.88
C SER A 226 19.75 -0.97 -6.44
N MET A 227 18.69 -1.29 -5.72
CA MET A 227 17.75 -2.35 -6.09
C MET A 227 17.00 -2.01 -7.39
N PHE A 228 16.72 -0.73 -7.68
CA PHE A 228 16.14 -0.35 -8.98
C PHE A 228 17.17 -0.35 -10.10
N TRP A 229 18.45 -0.09 -9.82
CA TRP A 229 19.52 -0.33 -10.79
C TRP A 229 19.59 -1.80 -11.19
N MET A 230 19.53 -2.71 -10.19
CA MET A 230 19.48 -4.15 -10.45
C MET A 230 18.22 -4.51 -11.24
N ALA A 231 17.06 -3.95 -10.88
CA ALA A 231 15.81 -4.20 -11.59
C ALA A 231 15.84 -3.70 -13.04
N ALA A 232 16.49 -2.58 -13.33
CA ALA A 232 16.69 -2.08 -14.68
C ALA A 232 17.62 -3.00 -15.49
N LYS A 233 18.73 -3.47 -14.90
CA LYS A 233 19.64 -4.45 -15.51
C LYS A 233 18.96 -5.78 -15.83
N GLU A 234 18.05 -6.22 -14.97
CA GLU A 234 17.24 -7.42 -15.16
C GLU A 234 16.06 -7.23 -16.14
N GLY A 235 15.83 -6.00 -16.63
CA GLY A 235 14.73 -5.70 -17.54
C GLY A 235 13.34 -5.79 -16.89
N LEU A 236 13.25 -5.58 -15.57
CA LEU A 236 11.99 -5.67 -14.82
C LEU A 236 11.16 -4.38 -14.91
N ILE A 237 11.81 -3.26 -15.21
CA ILE A 237 11.19 -1.94 -15.27
C ILE A 237 10.84 -1.62 -16.73
N ALA A 238 9.59 -1.22 -16.96
CA ALA A 238 9.12 -0.83 -18.29
C ALA A 238 9.78 0.48 -18.73
N ASN A 239 10.53 0.39 -19.83
CA ASN A 239 11.26 1.53 -20.38
C ASN A 239 10.30 2.69 -20.69
N ALA A 240 10.75 3.90 -20.36
CA ALA A 240 10.07 5.14 -20.65
C ALA A 240 8.67 5.28 -20.01
N SER A 241 8.42 4.62 -18.88
CA SER A 241 7.11 4.70 -18.20
C SER A 241 7.18 4.92 -16.69
N SER A 242 8.38 4.90 -16.09
CA SER A 242 8.56 5.06 -14.65
C SER A 242 8.85 6.50 -14.24
N VAL A 243 8.51 6.83 -12.99
CA VAL A 243 8.64 8.17 -12.39
C VAL A 243 9.14 8.05 -10.96
N HIS A 244 10.12 8.89 -10.61
CA HIS A 244 10.47 9.25 -9.24
C HIS A 244 9.74 10.53 -8.82
N ALA A 245 9.21 10.58 -7.61
CA ALA A 245 8.39 11.67 -7.12
C ALA A 245 8.75 12.05 -5.67
N GLY A 246 9.27 13.26 -5.49
CA GLY A 246 9.68 13.80 -4.19
C GLY A 246 11.19 13.79 -3.96
N LEU A 247 11.97 13.72 -5.04
CA LEU A 247 13.43 13.67 -4.99
C LEU A 247 14.03 14.95 -4.42
N ARG A 248 15.00 14.79 -3.52
CA ARG A 248 15.75 15.90 -2.92
C ARG A 248 17.11 15.51 -2.32
N THR A 249 17.54 14.25 -2.47
CA THR A 249 18.84 13.83 -1.97
C THR A 249 20.01 14.48 -2.73
N ARG A 250 21.20 14.40 -2.15
CA ARG A 250 22.44 14.86 -2.78
C ARG A 250 22.93 13.82 -3.78
N LEU A 251 23.37 14.29 -4.95
CA LEU A 251 24.00 13.45 -5.96
C LEU A 251 25.50 13.27 -5.69
N SER A 252 26.08 12.26 -6.35
CA SER A 252 27.51 12.05 -6.42
C SER A 252 28.19 13.05 -7.37
N GLY A 253 29.49 13.29 -7.15
CA GLY A 253 30.29 14.13 -8.05
C GLY A 253 29.97 15.63 -8.00
N ASP A 254 30.30 16.32 -9.09
CA ASP A 254 30.15 17.76 -9.30
C ASP A 254 29.32 18.12 -10.55
N ASP A 255 28.58 17.15 -11.09
CA ASP A 255 27.76 17.28 -12.30
C ASP A 255 26.39 16.57 -12.16
N TYR A 256 25.69 16.38 -13.29
CA TYR A 256 24.36 15.76 -13.35
C TYR A 256 24.39 14.27 -13.72
N MET A 257 25.55 13.61 -13.65
CA MET A 257 25.72 12.24 -14.16
C MET A 257 24.74 11.24 -13.54
N ASP A 258 24.42 11.37 -12.25
CA ASP A 258 23.44 10.50 -11.59
C ASP A 258 22.04 10.63 -12.21
N TYR A 259 21.61 11.83 -12.58
CA TYR A 259 20.34 12.02 -13.28
C TYR A 259 20.39 11.55 -14.73
N GLU A 260 21.53 11.70 -15.40
CA GLU A 260 21.70 11.19 -16.77
C GLU A 260 21.62 9.66 -16.80
N GLU A 261 22.27 8.98 -15.84
CA GLU A 261 22.22 7.53 -15.68
C GLU A 261 20.84 7.03 -15.25
N ASP A 262 20.16 7.74 -14.34
CA ASP A 262 18.77 7.42 -13.94
C ASP A 262 17.82 7.58 -15.14
N THR A 263 17.99 8.64 -15.93
CA THR A 263 17.21 8.84 -17.18
C THR A 263 17.49 7.75 -18.20
N ALA A 264 18.74 7.30 -18.33
CA ALA A 264 19.12 6.19 -19.21
C ALA A 264 18.47 4.85 -18.79
N GLN A 265 18.14 4.70 -17.50
CA GLN A 265 17.38 3.57 -16.96
C GLN A 265 15.85 3.71 -17.17
N GLY A 266 15.38 4.82 -17.75
CA GLY A 266 13.99 5.02 -18.16
C GLY A 266 13.13 5.86 -17.22
N TRP A 267 13.73 6.51 -16.22
CA TRP A 267 13.03 7.30 -15.22
C TRP A 267 12.79 8.75 -15.65
N VAL A 268 11.77 9.34 -15.05
CA VAL A 268 11.53 10.80 -15.05
C VAL A 268 11.55 11.25 -13.60
N GLN A 269 12.30 12.30 -13.32
CA GLN A 269 12.50 12.84 -11.98
C GLN A 269 11.50 13.97 -11.73
N ILE A 270 10.78 13.90 -10.61
CA ILE A 270 9.98 15.00 -10.05
C ILE A 270 10.59 15.33 -8.69
N SER A 271 11.17 16.53 -8.59
CA SER A 271 11.77 17.01 -7.35
C SER A 271 10.71 17.38 -6.31
N THR A 272 11.11 17.56 -5.05
CA THR A 272 10.20 18.15 -4.06
C THR A 272 9.77 19.57 -4.44
N ASP A 273 10.70 20.38 -4.96
CA ASP A 273 10.52 21.80 -5.26
C ASP A 273 9.53 22.04 -6.41
N ASP A 274 9.34 21.04 -7.29
CA ASP A 274 8.32 21.06 -8.34
C ASP A 274 6.93 21.41 -7.76
N VAL A 275 6.64 21.03 -6.51
CA VAL A 275 5.34 21.34 -5.88
C VAL A 275 5.07 22.84 -5.78
N ASP A 276 6.11 23.67 -5.63
CA ASP A 276 5.98 25.12 -5.53
C ASP A 276 5.69 25.76 -6.90
N GLU A 277 6.21 25.16 -7.98
CA GLU A 277 6.06 25.68 -9.34
C GLU A 277 4.77 25.20 -10.02
N ILE A 278 4.52 23.88 -9.99
CA ILE A 278 3.42 23.25 -10.74
C ILE A 278 2.27 22.77 -9.85
N GLY A 279 2.46 22.85 -8.52
CA GLY A 279 1.47 22.38 -7.56
C GLY A 279 1.27 20.87 -7.58
N VAL A 280 0.53 20.39 -6.58
CA VAL A 280 0.12 18.98 -6.49
C VAL A 280 -0.58 18.48 -7.75
N LYS A 281 -1.41 19.32 -8.40
CA LYS A 281 -2.08 18.95 -9.65
C LYS A 281 -1.07 18.74 -10.78
N GLY A 282 -0.06 19.60 -10.92
CA GLY A 282 0.96 19.44 -11.94
C GLY A 282 1.78 18.17 -11.75
N ILE A 283 2.09 17.80 -10.50
CA ILE A 283 2.75 16.53 -10.18
C ILE A 283 1.88 15.34 -10.61
N ILE A 284 0.58 15.35 -10.27
CA ILE A 284 -0.37 14.32 -10.70
C ILE A 284 -0.41 14.20 -12.22
N ASP A 285 -0.52 15.34 -12.92
CA ASP A 285 -0.57 15.37 -14.39
C ASP A 285 0.74 14.80 -14.99
N LYS A 286 1.91 15.16 -14.45
CA LYS A 286 3.21 14.60 -14.88
C LYS A 286 3.25 13.07 -14.71
N ILE A 287 2.86 12.55 -13.55
CA ILE A 287 2.84 11.10 -13.30
C ILE A 287 1.88 10.40 -14.26
N MET A 288 0.64 10.88 -14.37
CA MET A 288 -0.38 10.24 -15.23
C MET A 288 -0.01 10.28 -16.71
N ASN A 289 0.60 11.38 -17.19
CA ASN A 289 1.05 11.50 -18.58
C ASN A 289 2.23 10.57 -18.91
N ARG A 290 3.13 10.35 -17.95
CA ARG A 290 4.30 9.48 -18.13
C ARG A 290 3.92 8.00 -18.09
N VAL A 291 3.10 7.61 -17.12
CA VAL A 291 2.80 6.19 -16.84
C VAL A 291 1.61 5.68 -17.67
N GLY A 292 0.60 6.52 -17.88
CA GLY A 292 -0.68 6.11 -18.48
C GLY A 292 -1.53 5.22 -17.57
N THR A 293 -2.66 4.71 -18.07
CA THR A 293 -3.66 3.98 -17.26
C THR A 293 -3.74 2.48 -17.54
N GLU A 294 -2.98 1.99 -18.52
CA GLU A 294 -3.11 0.60 -19.02
C GLU A 294 -1.95 -0.29 -18.58
N MET A 295 -0.71 0.24 -18.54
CA MET A 295 0.47 -0.51 -18.13
C MET A 295 0.33 -1.00 -16.68
N PRO A 296 0.73 -2.24 -16.35
CA PRO A 296 0.86 -2.67 -14.96
C PRO A 296 1.82 -1.75 -14.19
N VAL A 297 1.35 -1.19 -13.08
CA VAL A 297 2.12 -0.27 -12.24
C VAL A 297 2.43 -0.93 -10.90
N TYR A 298 3.71 -0.93 -10.54
CA TYR A 298 4.15 -1.11 -9.16
C TYR A 298 4.26 0.26 -8.49
N LEU A 299 3.60 0.42 -7.35
CA LEU A 299 3.61 1.66 -6.59
C LEU A 299 4.53 1.48 -5.38
N SER A 300 5.75 2.01 -5.44
CA SER A 300 6.69 2.00 -4.32
C SER A 300 6.57 3.29 -3.54
N ILE A 301 6.32 3.21 -2.23
CA ILE A 301 6.25 4.37 -1.36
C ILE A 301 7.27 4.25 -0.24
N ASP A 302 8.39 4.94 -0.40
CA ASP A 302 9.27 5.26 0.71
C ASP A 302 8.63 6.33 1.59
N ILE A 303 8.57 6.07 2.89
CA ILE A 303 7.98 7.03 3.83
C ILE A 303 8.84 8.28 3.99
N ASP A 304 10.14 8.20 3.66
CA ASP A 304 11.07 9.31 3.72
C ASP A 304 10.82 10.38 2.65
N VAL A 305 9.93 10.14 1.69
CA VAL A 305 9.40 11.19 0.81
C VAL A 305 8.74 12.32 1.60
N ILE A 306 8.20 11.98 2.79
CA ILE A 306 7.59 12.93 3.72
C ILE A 306 8.68 13.61 4.53
N ASP A 307 8.52 14.92 4.76
CA ASP A 307 9.46 15.68 5.58
C ASP A 307 9.67 15.04 6.97
N PRO A 308 10.91 14.95 7.47
CA PRO A 308 11.20 14.35 8.78
C PRO A 308 10.52 15.05 9.96
N GLY A 309 10.02 16.27 9.81
CA GLY A 309 9.15 16.92 10.80
C GLY A 309 7.78 16.25 10.97
N LEU A 310 7.37 15.40 10.03
CA LEU A 310 6.12 14.64 10.04
C LEU A 310 6.34 13.12 10.00
N ALA A 311 7.42 12.66 9.36
CA ALA A 311 7.82 11.26 9.28
C ALA A 311 9.27 11.05 9.80
N PRO A 312 9.55 11.29 11.09
CA PRO A 312 10.91 11.15 11.64
C PRO A 312 11.41 9.70 11.69
N GLY A 313 10.51 8.73 11.67
CA GLY A 313 10.73 7.30 11.80
C GLY A 313 11.25 6.63 10.53
N THR A 314 12.38 7.07 9.99
CA THR A 314 13.00 6.49 8.78
C THR A 314 14.53 6.40 8.89
N GLY A 315 15.15 5.56 8.06
CA GLY A 315 16.57 5.29 8.01
C GLY A 315 17.41 6.47 7.51
N THR A 316 16.96 7.16 6.47
CA THR A 316 17.69 8.15 5.68
C THR A 316 16.91 9.47 5.53
N PRO A 317 16.59 10.18 6.63
CA PRO A 317 15.73 11.36 6.55
C PRO A 317 16.39 12.53 5.81
N GLU A 318 15.70 13.04 4.78
CA GLU A 318 16.10 14.26 4.05
C GLU A 318 15.14 15.43 4.36
N PRO A 319 15.62 16.55 4.93
CA PRO A 319 14.78 17.74 5.20
C PRO A 319 14.24 18.41 3.93
N GLY A 320 13.10 19.10 4.02
CA GLY A 320 12.46 19.77 2.89
C GLY A 320 11.53 18.86 2.09
N GLY A 321 10.98 17.83 2.74
CA GLY A 321 10.09 16.86 2.10
C GLY A 321 8.67 17.37 1.92
N TRP A 322 7.84 16.56 1.26
CA TRP A 322 6.42 16.84 1.18
C TRP A 322 5.72 16.62 2.52
N THR A 323 4.61 17.31 2.72
CA THR A 323 3.71 16.99 3.82
C THR A 323 2.96 15.68 3.54
N THR A 324 2.57 14.96 4.60
CA THR A 324 1.69 13.79 4.47
C THR A 324 0.41 14.11 3.69
N ARG A 325 -0.09 15.35 3.82
CA ARG A 325 -1.27 15.84 3.09
C ARG A 325 -1.04 15.96 1.58
N GLU A 326 0.15 16.35 1.15
CA GLU A 326 0.52 16.44 -0.27
C GLU A 326 0.64 15.06 -0.88
N LEU A 327 1.38 14.15 -0.23
CA LEU A 327 1.48 12.76 -0.68
C LEU A 327 0.10 12.12 -0.84
N ILE A 328 -0.78 12.23 0.17
CA ILE A 328 -2.15 11.71 0.10
C ILE A 328 -2.94 12.31 -1.07
N ARG A 329 -2.78 13.62 -1.36
CA ARG A 329 -3.46 14.26 -2.49
C ARG A 329 -2.93 13.72 -3.82
N ILE A 330 -1.63 13.52 -3.96
CA ILE A 330 -1.01 12.96 -5.17
C ILE A 330 -1.52 11.52 -5.38
N LEU A 331 -1.45 10.67 -4.36
CA LEU A 331 -1.96 9.28 -4.40
C LEU A 331 -3.43 9.21 -4.86
N ARG A 332 -4.28 10.13 -4.36
CA ARG A 332 -5.68 10.23 -4.78
C ARG A 332 -5.84 10.70 -6.23
N GLY A 333 -4.93 11.54 -6.72
CA GLY A 333 -4.93 12.02 -8.10
C GLY A 333 -4.51 10.97 -9.11
N ILE A 334 -3.69 10.01 -8.70
CA ILE A 334 -3.21 8.91 -9.54
C ILE A 334 -4.05 7.63 -9.39
N GLU A 335 -5.26 7.72 -8.83
CA GLU A 335 -6.14 6.55 -8.60
C GLU A 335 -6.63 5.86 -9.90
N GLY A 336 -6.33 6.45 -11.06
CA GLY A 336 -6.62 5.86 -12.37
C GLY A 336 -5.58 4.85 -12.86
N LEU A 337 -4.39 4.79 -12.23
CA LEU A 337 -3.32 3.86 -12.61
C LEU A 337 -3.75 2.39 -12.45
N ASN A 338 -3.20 1.53 -13.30
CA ASN A 338 -3.38 0.09 -13.19
C ASN A 338 -2.39 -0.48 -12.16
N VAL A 339 -2.62 -0.18 -10.88
CA VAL A 339 -1.75 -0.63 -9.78
C VAL A 339 -1.90 -2.13 -9.56
N VAL A 340 -0.83 -2.89 -9.76
CA VAL A 340 -0.81 -4.37 -9.67
C VAL A 340 -0.13 -4.91 -8.42
N GLY A 341 0.62 -4.06 -7.74
CA GLY A 341 1.24 -4.30 -6.44
C GLY A 341 1.73 -2.96 -5.89
N ALA A 342 1.92 -2.91 -4.58
CA ALA A 342 2.45 -1.72 -3.92
C ALA A 342 3.25 -2.11 -2.68
N ASP A 343 4.16 -1.25 -2.25
CA ASP A 343 4.81 -1.34 -0.95
C ASP A 343 4.81 -0.01 -0.21
N ILE A 344 5.00 -0.09 1.10
CA ILE A 344 5.27 1.06 1.98
C ILE A 344 6.49 0.69 2.80
N VAL A 345 7.61 1.36 2.57
CA VAL A 345 8.94 0.95 3.05
C VAL A 345 9.56 1.98 3.99
N GLU A 346 10.71 1.62 4.56
CA GLU A 346 11.58 2.43 5.43
C GLU A 346 10.94 2.98 6.72
N VAL A 347 9.75 2.51 7.09
CA VAL A 347 9.18 2.80 8.41
C VAL A 347 10.04 2.13 9.49
N SER A 348 10.73 2.96 10.28
CA SER A 348 11.66 2.57 11.33
C SER A 348 11.18 3.07 12.70
N PRO A 349 10.43 2.24 13.45
CA PRO A 349 9.73 2.66 14.67
C PRO A 349 10.66 3.16 15.79
N GLY A 350 11.94 2.75 15.77
CA GLY A 350 12.94 3.22 16.73
C GLY A 350 13.21 4.72 16.66
N TYR A 351 12.87 5.38 15.55
CA TYR A 351 13.03 6.82 15.35
C TYR A 351 11.70 7.59 15.27
N ASP A 352 10.56 6.91 15.42
CA ASP A 352 9.22 7.52 15.22
C ASP A 352 8.69 8.28 16.45
N GLY A 353 9.37 8.15 17.59
CA GLY A 353 8.97 8.78 18.85
C GLY A 353 7.70 8.16 19.46
N SER A 354 7.14 8.80 20.50
CA SER A 354 5.93 8.30 21.20
C SER A 354 4.64 8.49 20.41
N ASP A 355 4.64 9.41 19.46
CA ASP A 355 3.44 9.82 18.74
C ASP A 355 3.20 8.94 17.50
N GLU A 356 4.19 8.11 17.12
CA GLU A 356 4.13 7.12 16.04
C GLU A 356 3.66 7.75 14.70
N SER A 357 4.10 8.99 14.43
CA SER A 357 3.56 9.80 13.34
C SER A 357 3.87 9.22 11.96
N THR A 358 5.03 8.59 11.81
CA THR A 358 5.49 7.91 10.61
C THR A 358 4.67 6.64 10.37
N ALA A 359 4.47 5.81 11.39
CA ALA A 359 3.64 4.62 11.29
C ALA A 359 2.17 4.98 10.97
N LEU A 360 1.65 6.06 11.56
CA LEU A 360 0.31 6.60 11.25
C LEU A 360 0.20 7.11 9.81
N ALA A 361 1.23 7.82 9.32
CA ALA A 361 1.30 8.27 7.93
C ALA A 361 1.32 7.06 6.97
N ALA A 362 2.15 6.06 7.24
CA ALA A 362 2.24 4.83 6.46
C ALA A 362 0.91 4.05 6.45
N ALA A 363 0.26 3.89 7.61
CA ALA A 363 -1.06 3.25 7.67
C ALA A 363 -2.11 4.01 6.83
N GLN A 364 -2.08 5.34 6.84
CA GLN A 364 -2.97 6.16 6.03
C GLN A 364 -2.67 6.06 4.52
N VAL A 365 -1.39 6.01 4.13
CA VAL A 365 -0.97 5.73 2.75
C VAL A 365 -1.53 4.39 2.28
N GLY A 366 -1.38 3.34 3.10
CA GLY A 366 -1.95 2.01 2.79
C GLY A 366 -3.45 2.06 2.55
N PHE A 367 -4.21 2.81 3.35
CA PHE A 367 -5.64 3.00 3.13
C PHE A 367 -5.97 3.67 1.78
N GLU A 368 -5.21 4.68 1.35
CA GLU A 368 -5.42 5.34 0.06
C GLU A 368 -5.06 4.42 -1.11
N VAL A 369 -3.98 3.63 -1.00
CA VAL A 369 -3.57 2.63 -2.00
C VAL A 369 -4.63 1.55 -2.15
N LEU A 370 -5.11 0.97 -1.05
CA LEU A 370 -6.19 -0.02 -1.08
C LEU A 370 -7.48 0.55 -1.67
N THR A 371 -7.81 1.81 -1.34
CA THR A 371 -8.95 2.52 -1.93
C THR A 371 -8.81 2.64 -3.44
N SER A 372 -7.62 2.99 -3.94
CA SER A 372 -7.31 3.11 -5.37
C SER A 372 -7.48 1.77 -6.10
N MET A 373 -6.85 0.70 -5.58
CA MET A 373 -6.95 -0.66 -6.15
C MET A 373 -8.41 -1.13 -6.25
N VAL A 374 -9.19 -0.94 -5.17
CA VAL A 374 -10.62 -1.31 -5.15
C VAL A 374 -11.41 -0.49 -6.16
N ARG A 375 -11.18 0.82 -6.23
CA ARG A 375 -11.88 1.72 -7.16
C ARG A 375 -11.59 1.33 -8.61
N ARG A 376 -10.34 1.01 -8.95
CA ARG A 376 -9.96 0.54 -10.30
C ARG A 376 -10.74 -0.70 -10.70
N GLY A 377 -10.84 -1.69 -9.80
CA GLY A 377 -11.64 -2.89 -10.04
C GLY A 377 -13.11 -2.61 -10.34
N LEU A 378 -13.72 -1.66 -9.61
CA LEU A 378 -15.11 -1.24 -9.86
C LEU A 378 -15.29 -0.56 -11.23
N ILE A 379 -14.36 0.32 -11.60
CA ILE A 379 -14.39 1.04 -12.89
C ILE A 379 -14.29 0.04 -14.04
N ASP A 380 -13.36 -0.91 -13.99
CA ASP A 380 -13.16 -1.86 -15.07
C ASP A 380 -14.30 -2.88 -15.16
N GLN A 381 -14.85 -3.32 -14.03
CA GLN A 381 -16.06 -4.15 -14.02
C GLN A 381 -17.26 -3.44 -14.67
N ALA A 382 -17.43 -2.13 -14.42
CA ALA A 382 -18.49 -1.34 -15.04
C ALA A 382 -18.31 -1.19 -16.57
N LYS A 383 -17.07 -1.10 -17.07
CA LYS A 383 -16.77 -1.09 -18.53
C LYS A 383 -17.18 -2.41 -19.19
N VAL A 384 -16.83 -3.55 -18.58
CA VAL A 384 -17.17 -4.89 -19.10
C VAL A 384 -18.69 -5.12 -19.15
N ARG A 385 -19.44 -4.67 -18.13
CA ARG A 385 -20.92 -4.77 -18.14
C ARG A 385 -21.56 -3.91 -19.21
N LYS A 386 -21.01 -2.73 -19.49
CA LYS A 386 -21.52 -1.86 -20.56
C LYS A 386 -21.30 -2.49 -21.94
N SER A 387 -20.12 -3.04 -22.23
CA SER A 387 -19.86 -3.67 -23.52
C SER A 387 -20.77 -4.88 -23.78
N SER A 388 -21.00 -5.75 -22.79
CA SER A 388 -21.91 -6.90 -22.94
C SER A 388 -23.38 -6.51 -23.14
N SER A 389 -23.82 -5.39 -22.54
CA SER A 389 -25.18 -4.86 -22.72
C SER A 389 -25.43 -4.20 -24.09
N VAL A 390 -24.37 -3.78 -24.79
CA VAL A 390 -24.47 -3.21 -26.14
C VAL A 390 -24.53 -4.33 -27.18
N VAL A 391 -23.68 -5.36 -27.04
CA VAL A 391 -23.69 -6.54 -27.94
C VAL A 391 -25.03 -7.27 -27.92
N THR A 392 -25.69 -7.36 -26.76
CA THR A 392 -27.01 -8.00 -26.64
C THR A 392 -28.17 -7.17 -27.20
N LYS A 393 -27.97 -5.88 -27.51
CA LYS A 393 -28.98 -5.02 -28.12
C LYS A 393 -28.91 -4.95 -29.65
N ASP A 394 -27.75 -5.28 -30.24
CA ASP A 394 -27.58 -5.31 -31.70
C ASP A 394 -27.93 -6.69 -32.30
N GLU A 395 -28.25 -7.69 -31.46
CA GLU A 395 -28.70 -9.04 -31.87
C GLU A 395 -30.23 -9.26 -31.68
N LEU A 396 -31.00 -8.20 -31.41
CA LEU A 396 -32.48 -8.19 -31.32
C LEU A 396 -33.07 -7.17 -32.27
#